data_AF-A0A1D3TZ24-F1
#
_entry.id   AF-A0A1D3TZ24-F1
#
_cell.length_a   1.000
_cell.length_b   1.000
_cell.length_c   1.000
_cell.angle_alpha   90.00
_cell.angle_beta   90.00
_cell.angle_gamma   90.00
#
_symmetry.space_group_name_H-M   'P 1'
#
loop_
_entity.id
_entity.type
_entity.pdbx_description
1 polymer ?
#
loop_
_entity_poly.entity_id
_entity_poly.type
_entity_poly.pdbx_seq_one_letter_code
_entity_poly.pdbx_strand_id
1 'polypeptide(L)'
;MQNSIIICTSNFLSEKHIKEQLGDPIYSRFDAVIEFEPLSKKSLMIITQKEYKKQFDKLDEEEKELVVESGIYEKIMKVSDKLDNARQIRRIIREAFSSIIINNLL
;
A
#
# COMPACT_ATOMS: atom_id res chain seq x y z
N MET A 1 8.17 8.52 -31.70
CA MET A 1 8.21 7.99 -30.31
C MET A 1 9.64 7.58 -29.94
N GLN A 2 10.65 8.42 -30.17
CA GLN A 2 11.97 8.15 -29.61
C GLN A 2 11.91 8.58 -28.13
N ASN A 3 12.20 7.65 -27.22
CA ASN A 3 12.22 7.81 -25.75
C ASN A 3 10.88 7.63 -25.02
N SER A 4 10.05 6.66 -25.43
CA SER A 4 8.86 6.25 -24.65
C SER A 4 9.08 4.90 -24.00
N ILE A 5 8.64 4.75 -22.74
CA ILE A 5 8.56 3.46 -22.04
C ILE A 5 7.08 3.07 -21.95
N ILE A 6 6.74 1.85 -22.37
CA ILE A 6 5.39 1.28 -22.21
C ILE A 6 5.44 0.30 -21.05
N ILE A 7 4.57 0.50 -20.06
CA ILE A 7 4.42 -0.39 -18.91
C ILE A 7 3.00 -0.95 -18.95
N CYS A 8 2.89 -2.27 -19.09
CA CYS A 8 1.62 -2.98 -18.99
C CYS A 8 1.58 -3.73 -17.66
N THR A 9 0.47 -3.60 -16.92
CA THR A 9 0.26 -4.29 -15.64
C THR A 9 -0.89 -5.29 -15.78
N SER A 10 -0.79 -6.44 -15.13
CA SER A 10 -1.82 -7.47 -15.10
C SER A 10 -1.78 -8.20 -13.76
N ASN A 11 -2.82 -8.99 -13.47
CA ASN A 11 -2.85 -9.86 -12.28
C ASN A 11 -2.53 -11.33 -12.65
N PHE A 12 -1.72 -11.56 -13.69
CA PHE A 12 -1.29 -12.91 -14.04
C PHE A 12 -0.32 -13.44 -12.99
N LEU A 13 -0.42 -14.75 -12.70
CA LEU A 13 0.26 -15.40 -11.58
C LEU A 13 1.58 -16.07 -11.97
N SER A 14 1.88 -16.15 -13.27
CA SER A 14 3.11 -16.73 -13.80
C SER A 14 3.23 -16.44 -15.29
N GLU A 15 4.44 -16.52 -15.85
CA GLU A 15 4.65 -16.40 -17.30
C GLU A 15 3.83 -17.40 -18.12
N LYS A 16 3.63 -18.62 -17.58
CA LYS A 16 2.79 -19.63 -18.21
C LYS A 16 1.37 -19.11 -18.37
N HIS A 17 0.79 -18.55 -17.30
CA HIS A 17 -0.55 -17.97 -17.34
C HIS A 17 -0.63 -16.78 -18.31
N ILE A 18 0.44 -15.97 -18.41
CA ILE A 18 0.52 -14.88 -19.39
C ILE A 18 0.45 -15.44 -20.83
N LYS A 19 1.25 -16.46 -21.15
CA LYS A 19 1.27 -17.07 -22.49
C LYS A 19 -0.06 -17.75 -22.83
N GLU A 20 -0.69 -18.43 -21.88
CA GLU A 20 -2.00 -19.04 -22.07
C GLU A 20 -3.09 -18.01 -22.39
N GLN A 21 -3.04 -16.82 -21.78
CA GLN A 21 -4.08 -15.80 -21.94
C GLN A 21 -3.81 -14.83 -23.11
N LEU A 22 -2.55 -14.48 -23.37
CA LEU A 22 -2.17 -13.51 -24.41
C LEU A 22 -1.69 -14.17 -25.71
N GLY A 23 -1.25 -15.43 -25.65
CA GLY A 23 -0.57 -16.11 -26.74
C GLY A 23 0.87 -15.64 -26.96
N ASP A 24 1.67 -16.52 -27.57
CA ASP A 24 3.08 -16.25 -27.90
C ASP A 24 3.31 -14.99 -28.76
N PRO A 25 2.43 -14.63 -29.74
CA PRO A 25 2.65 -13.42 -30.54
C PRO A 25 2.61 -12.14 -29.71
N ILE A 26 1.75 -12.04 -28.71
CA ILE A 26 1.68 -10.84 -27.85
C ILE A 26 2.81 -10.90 -26.81
N TYR A 27 3.01 -12.06 -26.18
CA TYR A 27 4.05 -12.23 -25.16
C TYR A 27 5.45 -11.88 -25.69
N SER A 28 5.78 -12.30 -26.91
CA SER A 28 7.10 -12.04 -27.54
C SER A 28 7.41 -10.57 -27.85
N ARG A 29 6.45 -9.65 -27.66
CA ARG A 29 6.65 -8.20 -27.83
C ARG A 29 7.12 -7.50 -26.55
N PHE A 30 7.15 -8.19 -25.41
CA PHE A 30 7.65 -7.61 -24.17
C PHE A 30 9.15 -7.87 -24.03
N ASP A 31 9.91 -6.81 -23.77
CA ASP A 31 11.36 -6.92 -23.53
C ASP A 31 11.68 -7.51 -22.15
N ALA A 32 10.79 -7.32 -21.17
CA ALA A 32 10.96 -7.82 -19.82
C ALA A 32 9.60 -8.11 -19.17
N VAL A 33 9.58 -9.14 -18.31
CA VAL A 33 8.47 -9.45 -17.41
C VAL A 33 9.01 -9.42 -15.99
N ILE A 34 8.32 -8.71 -15.10
CA ILE A 34 8.73 -8.55 -13.70
C ILE A 34 7.62 -9.12 -12.83
N GLU A 35 7.94 -10.17 -12.09
CA GLU A 35 7.04 -10.76 -11.10
C GLU A 35 7.03 -9.93 -9.81
N PHE A 36 5.83 -9.67 -9.29
CA PHE A 36 5.65 -8.97 -8.03
C PHE A 36 5.39 -9.98 -6.92
N GLU A 37 6.39 -10.16 -6.08
CA GLU A 37 6.29 -11.00 -4.90
C GLU A 37 5.41 -10.37 -3.82
N PRO A 38 4.77 -11.19 -2.96
CA PRO A 38 4.08 -10.70 -1.77
C PRO A 38 5.00 -9.84 -0.88
N LEU A 39 4.42 -8.87 -0.19
CA LEU A 39 5.19 -7.99 0.69
C LEU A 39 5.76 -8.78 1.87
N SER A 40 7.08 -8.70 2.08
CA SER A 40 7.71 -9.21 3.29
C SER A 40 7.19 -8.47 4.53
N LYS A 41 7.27 -9.11 5.71
CA LYS A 41 6.94 -8.45 6.99
C LYS A 41 7.69 -7.14 7.19
N LYS A 42 8.98 -7.10 6.82
CA LYS A 42 9.79 -5.87 6.88
C LYS A 42 9.25 -4.79 5.95
N SER A 43 8.86 -5.16 4.73
CA SER A 43 8.25 -4.24 3.77
C SER A 43 6.92 -3.69 4.28
N LEU A 44 6.07 -4.54 4.88
CA LEU A 44 4.80 -4.14 5.49
C LEU A 44 5.00 -3.12 6.63
N MET A 45 5.97 -3.34 7.51
CA MET A 45 6.31 -2.40 8.58
C MET A 45 6.77 -1.05 8.02
N ILE A 46 7.67 -1.05 7.02
CA ILE A 46 8.18 0.18 6.40
C ILE A 46 7.05 0.95 5.70
N ILE A 47 6.17 0.24 4.97
CA ILE A 47 5.03 0.86 4.29
C ILE A 47 4.05 1.44 5.31
N THR A 48 3.80 0.73 6.40
CA THR A 48 2.93 1.20 7.50
C THR A 48 3.47 2.48 8.12
N GLN A 49 4.76 2.55 8.45
CA GLN A 49 5.37 3.76 8.99
C GLN A 49 5.28 4.94 8.01
N LYS A 50 5.58 4.71 6.73
CA LYS A 50 5.51 5.75 5.70
C LYS A 50 4.09 6.25 5.47
N GLU A 51 3.12 5.35 5.42
CA GLU A 51 1.72 5.72 5.19
C GLU A 51 1.13 6.41 6.43
N TYR A 52 1.50 5.97 7.64
CA TYR A 52 1.12 6.65 8.89
C TYR A 52 1.62 8.09 8.87
N LYS A 53 2.93 8.27 8.67
CA LYS A 53 3.54 9.61 8.60
C LYS A 53 2.88 10.48 7.53
N LYS A 54 2.67 9.93 6.33
CA LYS A 54 2.05 10.65 5.21
C LYS A 54 0.63 11.13 5.53
N GLN A 55 -0.17 10.36 6.27
CA GLN A 55 -1.51 10.77 6.65
C GLN A 55 -1.48 11.71 7.85
N PHE A 56 -0.59 11.47 8.82
CA PHE A 56 -0.42 12.30 10.01
C PHE A 56 0.04 13.72 9.66
N ASP A 57 0.98 13.84 8.71
CA ASP A 57 1.49 15.12 8.24
C ASP A 57 0.41 15.97 7.50
N LYS A 58 -0.78 15.42 7.22
CA LYS A 58 -1.92 16.15 6.62
C LYS A 58 -2.93 16.68 7.63
N LEU A 59 -2.85 16.22 8.87
CA LEU A 59 -3.71 16.68 9.95
C LEU A 59 -3.29 18.09 10.38
N ASP A 60 -4.22 18.86 10.94
CA ASP A 60 -3.86 20.09 11.65
C ASP A 60 -3.25 19.79 13.04
N GLU A 61 -2.80 20.81 13.76
CA GLU A 61 -2.09 20.61 15.03
C GLU A 61 -3.00 20.06 16.14
N GLU A 62 -4.28 20.44 16.18
CA GLU A 62 -5.24 19.91 17.16
C GLU A 62 -5.52 18.42 16.88
N GLU A 63 -5.76 18.06 15.62
CA GLU A 63 -5.94 16.67 15.20
C GLU A 63 -4.69 15.81 15.47
N LYS A 64 -3.49 16.37 15.28
CA LYS A 64 -2.23 15.68 15.58
C LYS A 64 -2.09 15.39 17.07
N GLU A 65 -2.39 16.35 17.93
CA GLU A 65 -2.38 16.14 19.38
C GLU A 65 -3.31 14.99 19.78
N LEU A 66 -4.56 15.00 19.29
CA LEU A 66 -5.52 13.92 19.53
C LEU A 66 -4.99 12.55 19.10
N VAL A 67 -4.37 12.48 17.90
CA VAL A 67 -3.81 11.23 17.38
C VAL A 67 -2.60 10.76 18.21
N VAL A 68 -1.74 11.66 18.68
CA VAL A 68 -0.61 11.33 19.55
C VAL A 68 -1.11 10.81 20.90
N GLU A 69 -2.03 11.51 21.55
CA GLU A 69 -2.60 11.13 22.85
C GLU A 69 -3.33 9.78 22.81
N SER A 70 -3.92 9.42 21.67
CA SER A 70 -4.63 8.15 21.51
C SER A 70 -3.73 6.88 21.60
N GLY A 71 -2.42 7.05 21.43
CA GLY A 71 -1.45 5.94 21.35
C GLY A 71 -1.74 4.97 20.20
N ILE A 72 -2.36 5.45 19.11
CA ILE A 72 -2.78 4.60 17.99
C ILE A 72 -1.60 4.10 17.16
N TYR A 73 -0.49 4.83 17.14
CA TYR A 73 0.71 4.45 16.40
C TYR A 73 1.22 3.07 16.84
N GLU A 74 1.39 2.85 18.14
CA GLU A 74 1.87 1.58 18.70
C GLU A 74 0.91 0.44 18.38
N LYS A 75 -0.40 0.70 18.42
CA LYS A 75 -1.44 -0.29 18.09
C LYS A 75 -1.37 -0.70 16.63
N ILE A 76 -1.24 0.26 15.72
CA ILE A 76 -1.09 0.02 14.27
C ILE A 76 0.20 -0.76 14.00
N MET A 77 1.33 -0.37 14.60
CA MET A 77 2.61 -1.04 14.40
C MET A 77 2.58 -2.49 14.89
N LYS A 78 1.92 -2.78 16.01
CA LYS A 78 1.76 -4.15 16.55
C LYS A 78 0.97 -5.10 15.64
N VAL A 79 0.09 -4.58 14.78
CA VAL A 79 -0.71 -5.39 13.85
C VAL A 79 -0.22 -5.29 12.40
N SER A 80 0.80 -4.47 12.15
CA SER A 80 1.29 -4.16 10.80
C SER A 80 1.79 -5.38 10.03
N ASP A 81 2.33 -6.38 10.71
CA ASP A 81 2.84 -7.62 10.10
C ASP A 81 1.73 -8.62 9.72
N LYS A 82 0.48 -8.34 10.11
CA LYS A 82 -0.72 -9.12 9.77
C LYS A 82 -1.52 -8.50 8.62
N LEU A 83 -1.03 -7.42 8.04
CA LEU A 83 -1.71 -6.73 6.93
C LEU A 83 -1.23 -7.28 5.60
N ASP A 84 -2.15 -7.43 4.64
CA ASP A 84 -1.87 -8.15 3.40
C ASP A 84 -1.20 -7.26 2.34
N ASN A 85 -1.57 -5.99 2.29
CA ASN A 85 -1.09 -5.07 1.25
C ASN A 85 -1.17 -3.59 1.65
N ALA A 86 -0.49 -2.75 0.87
CA ALA A 86 -0.45 -1.30 1.06
C ALA A 86 -1.84 -0.62 1.02
N ARG A 87 -2.82 -1.17 0.29
CA ARG A 87 -4.17 -0.62 0.24
C ARG A 87 -4.89 -0.81 1.57
N GLN A 88 -4.76 -1.99 2.17
CA GLN A 88 -5.31 -2.27 3.49
C GLN A 88 -4.65 -1.41 4.57
N ILE A 89 -3.31 -1.28 4.54
CA ILE A 89 -2.55 -0.38 5.43
C ILE A 89 -3.12 1.04 5.38
N ARG A 90 -3.24 1.62 4.17
CA ARG A 90 -3.80 2.97 3.98
C ARG A 90 -5.19 3.12 4.59
N ARG A 91 -6.06 2.13 4.36
CA ARG A 91 -7.45 2.14 4.83
C ARG A 91 -7.51 2.14 6.36
N ILE A 92 -6.77 1.24 7.01
CA ILE A 92 -6.78 1.09 8.48
C ILE A 92 -6.29 2.36 9.16
N ILE A 93 -5.19 2.94 8.67
CA ILE A 93 -4.64 4.18 9.24
C ILE A 93 -5.66 5.32 9.12
N ARG A 94 -6.27 5.46 7.94
CA ARG A 94 -7.29 6.49 7.69
C ARG A 94 -8.49 6.32 8.62
N GLU A 95 -9.02 5.11 8.71
CA GLU A 95 -10.17 4.81 9.57
C GLU A 95 -9.85 5.06 11.04
N ALA A 96 -8.64 4.68 11.49
CA ALA A 96 -8.21 4.91 12.86
C ALA A 96 -8.14 6.42 13.18
N PHE A 97 -7.56 7.24 12.31
CA PHE A 97 -7.51 8.70 12.50
C PHE A 97 -8.91 9.31 12.49
N SER A 98 -9.74 8.97 11.50
CA SER A 98 -11.11 9.47 11.42
C SER A 98 -11.92 9.10 12.67
N SER A 99 -11.78 7.88 13.19
CA SER A 99 -12.46 7.48 14.43
C SER A 99 -12.00 8.28 15.64
N ILE A 100 -10.70 8.55 15.79
CA ILE A 100 -10.17 9.35 16.91
C ILE A 100 -10.71 10.79 16.84
N ILE A 101 -10.64 11.41 15.67
CA ILE A 101 -11.03 12.80 15.48
C ILE A 101 -12.55 12.97 15.68
N ILE A 102 -13.35 12.11 15.06
CA ILE A 102 -14.82 12.18 15.17
C ILE A 102 -15.28 11.96 16.62
N ASN A 103 -14.67 11.03 17.36
CA ASN A 103 -15.04 10.77 18.75
C ASN A 103 -14.72 11.92 19.71
N ASN A 104 -13.87 12.88 19.31
CA ASN A 104 -13.60 14.09 20.11
C ASN A 104 -14.49 15.28 19.71
N LEU A 105 -15.19 15.21 18.57
CA LEU A 105 -16.14 16.23 18.11
C LEU A 105 -17.57 16.00 18.62
N LEU A 106 -17.86 14.80 19.12
CA LEU A 106 -19.16 14.37 19.68
C LEU A 106 -19.13 14.38 21.20
#